data_AF-A0A8S3RBA1-F1
#
_entry.id   AF-A0A8S3RBA1-F1
#
_cell.length_a   1.000
_cell.length_b   1.000
_cell.length_c   1.000
_cell.angle_alpha   90.00
_cell.angle_beta   90.00
_cell.angle_gamma   90.00
#
_symmetry.space_group_name_H-M   'P 1'
#
loop_
_entity.id
_entity.type
_entity.pdbx_description
1 polymer ?
#
loop_
_entity_poly.entity_id
_entity_poly.type
_entity_poly.pdbx_seq_one_letter_code
_entity_poly.pdbx_strand_id
1 'polypeptide(L)'
;MTSPKRRRFIKLKSHSKQSIQTIEKQYNRAINIVSKYQNAEIKFIDCPLLSISNWNKYKGHKNPETYKVEDFLVTKQIQELNYKIYQLNSKLNKTSVKVSKYFFRGRKRRKGQIRKSVNLSINNKDGIHPGRLLSLAITKSILLDTYIECFNIDQKSELLQIRVEQDELNTLF
;
A
#
# COMPACT_ATOMS: atom_id res chain seq x y z
N MET A 1 -27.32 8.56 -29.41
CA MET A 1 -26.36 7.44 -29.62
C MET A 1 -25.03 7.82 -28.98
N THR A 2 -24.67 7.22 -27.84
CA THR A 2 -23.37 7.48 -27.18
C THR A 2 -22.28 6.67 -27.88
N SER A 3 -21.19 7.32 -28.29
CA SER A 3 -20.05 6.67 -28.92
C SER A 3 -19.51 5.52 -28.06
N PRO A 4 -19.07 4.40 -28.66
CA PRO A 4 -18.50 3.29 -27.89
C PRO A 4 -17.19 3.78 -27.26
N LYS A 5 -17.17 3.92 -25.93
CA LYS A 5 -15.93 4.18 -25.17
C LYS A 5 -14.88 3.16 -25.64
N ARG A 6 -13.82 3.61 -26.32
CA ARG A 6 -12.69 2.75 -26.72
C ARG A 6 -12.20 2.00 -25.49
N ARG A 7 -12.50 0.70 -25.39
CA ARG A 7 -12.12 -0.16 -24.26
C ARG A 7 -10.61 -0.35 -24.31
N ARG A 8 -9.86 0.46 -23.57
CA ARG A 8 -8.40 0.30 -23.42
C ARG A 8 -8.13 -0.79 -22.39
N PHE A 9 -7.82 -1.99 -22.87
CA PHE A 9 -7.28 -3.08 -22.05
C PHE A 9 -5.79 -2.84 -21.79
N ILE A 10 -5.30 -3.31 -20.64
CA ILE A 10 -3.88 -3.24 -20.29
C ILE A 10 -3.26 -4.64 -20.36
N LYS A 11 -1.98 -4.69 -20.71
CA LYS A 11 -1.16 -5.90 -20.64
C LYS A 11 0.23 -5.51 -20.19
N LEU A 12 0.96 -6.44 -19.59
CA LEU A 12 2.35 -6.20 -19.27
C LEU A 12 3.16 -6.10 -20.57
N LYS A 13 3.79 -4.96 -20.81
CA LYS A 13 4.53 -4.71 -22.06
C LYS A 13 5.88 -5.42 -22.10
N SER A 14 6.53 -5.60 -20.95
CA SER A 14 7.79 -6.34 -20.82
C SER A 14 8.05 -6.73 -19.37
N HIS A 15 8.88 -7.74 -19.16
CA HIS A 15 9.38 -8.15 -17.85
C HIS A 15 10.67 -7.42 -17.45
N SER A 16 11.00 -6.29 -18.07
CA SER A 16 12.32 -5.70 -17.90
C SER A 16 12.52 -5.15 -16.49
N LYS A 17 13.67 -5.49 -15.87
CA LYS A 17 14.13 -4.91 -14.60
C LYS A 17 14.29 -3.38 -14.67
N GLN A 18 14.29 -2.83 -15.88
CA GLN A 18 14.42 -1.39 -16.14
C GLN A 18 13.33 -0.56 -15.45
N SER A 19 12.11 -1.09 -15.31
CA SER A 19 11.03 -0.38 -14.60
C SER A 19 11.37 -0.16 -13.12
N ILE A 20 11.85 -1.21 -12.45
CA ILE A 20 12.26 -1.15 -11.03
C ILE A 20 13.47 -0.22 -10.87
N GLN A 21 14.49 -0.35 -11.73
CA GLN A 21 15.66 0.52 -11.72
C GLN A 21 15.28 2.00 -11.92
N THR A 22 14.30 2.26 -12.80
CA THR A 22 13.81 3.63 -13.04
C THR A 22 13.12 4.19 -11.80
N ILE A 23 12.30 3.39 -11.12
CA ILE A 23 11.64 3.78 -9.85
C ILE A 23 12.68 4.03 -8.75
N GLU A 24 13.68 3.14 -8.61
CA GLU A 24 14.78 3.28 -7.63
C GLU A 24 15.56 4.59 -7.84
N LYS A 25 15.84 4.96 -9.10
CA LYS A 25 16.44 6.27 -9.43
C LYS A 25 15.58 7.44 -8.96
N GLN A 26 14.25 7.36 -9.08
CA GLN A 26 13.36 8.42 -8.61
C GLN A 26 13.30 8.50 -7.08
N TYR A 27 13.35 7.37 -6.36
CA TYR A 27 13.43 7.39 -4.90
C TYR A 27 14.72 8.06 -4.41
N ASN A 28 15.87 7.72 -5.00
CA ASN A 28 17.14 8.39 -4.66
C ASN A 28 17.09 9.89 -4.97
N ARG A 29 16.45 10.29 -6.08
CA ARG A 29 16.23 11.70 -6.38
C ARG A 29 15.39 12.39 -5.30
N ALA A 30 14.32 11.75 -4.83
CA ALA A 30 13.49 12.30 -3.76
C ALA A 30 14.27 12.46 -2.45
N ILE A 31 15.08 11.47 -2.07
CA ILE A 31 15.98 11.53 -0.91
C ILE A 31 16.91 12.75 -1.03
N ASN A 32 17.57 12.92 -2.18
CA ASN A 32 18.51 14.03 -2.42
C ASN A 32 17.84 15.41 -2.41
N ILE A 33 16.55 15.49 -2.69
CA ILE A 33 15.79 16.75 -2.60
C ILE A 33 15.45 17.03 -1.15
N VAL A 34 14.90 16.04 -0.44
CA VAL A 34 14.47 16.19 0.96
C VAL A 34 15.65 16.47 1.89
N SER A 35 16.82 15.87 1.63
CA SER A 35 18.03 16.09 2.45
C SER A 35 18.54 17.54 2.46
N LYS A 36 18.04 18.40 1.57
CA LYS A 36 18.35 19.84 1.56
C LYS A 36 17.57 20.64 2.58
N TYR A 37 16.56 20.05 3.22
CA TYR A 37 15.68 20.71 4.16
C TYR A 37 15.89 20.13 5.56
N GLN A 38 16.25 20.97 6.52
CA GLN A 38 16.67 20.55 7.87
C GLN A 38 15.54 19.90 8.69
N ASN A 39 14.28 20.25 8.41
CA ASN A 39 13.11 19.77 9.15
C ASN A 39 12.20 18.88 8.30
N ALA A 40 12.74 18.23 7.27
CA ALA A 40 11.99 17.33 6.42
C ALA A 40 12.60 15.93 6.45
N GLU A 41 11.74 14.94 6.64
CA GLU A 41 12.12 13.54 6.57
C GLU A 41 11.37 12.84 5.45
N ILE A 42 11.97 11.80 4.88
CA ILE A 42 11.35 10.98 3.85
C ILE A 42 11.31 9.53 4.29
N LYS A 43 10.18 8.89 3.98
CA LYS A 43 9.93 7.49 4.19
C LYS A 43 9.07 6.96 3.05
N PHE A 44 9.41 5.78 2.56
CA PHE A 44 8.72 5.16 1.45
C PHE A 44 7.76 4.08 1.95
N ILE A 45 6.56 4.04 1.39
CA ILE A 45 5.55 3.03 1.70
C ILE A 45 5.62 1.94 0.62
N ASP A 46 5.51 0.68 1.04
CA ASP A 46 5.49 -0.44 0.10
C ASP A 46 4.37 -0.28 -0.96
N CYS A 47 4.61 -0.82 -2.15
CA CYS A 47 3.63 -0.89 -3.21
C CYS A 47 2.59 -2.01 -2.94
N PRO A 48 1.28 -1.72 -3.03
CA PRO A 48 0.23 -2.74 -2.95
C PRO A 48 0.23 -3.64 -4.19
N LEU A 49 -0.46 -4.79 -4.11
CA LEU A 49 -0.67 -5.65 -5.29
C LEU A 49 -1.61 -5.00 -6.30
N LEU A 50 -1.34 -5.28 -7.58
CA LEU A 50 -2.15 -4.89 -8.73
C LEU A 50 -2.70 -6.14 -9.42
N SER A 51 -3.84 -6.02 -10.11
CA SER A 51 -4.40 -7.07 -10.96
C SER A 51 -4.86 -6.51 -12.30
N ILE A 52 -4.10 -6.84 -13.33
CA ILE A 52 -4.43 -6.66 -14.74
C ILE A 52 -5.71 -7.43 -15.07
N SER A 53 -5.87 -8.64 -14.54
CA SER A 53 -7.09 -9.43 -14.75
C SER A 53 -8.34 -8.69 -14.29
N ASN A 54 -8.33 -8.13 -13.08
CA ASN A 54 -9.46 -7.34 -12.55
C ASN A 54 -9.67 -6.04 -13.32
N TRP A 55 -8.59 -5.32 -13.69
CA TRP A 55 -8.72 -4.13 -14.54
C TRP A 55 -9.42 -4.47 -15.86
N ASN A 56 -8.96 -5.50 -16.55
CA ASN A 56 -9.51 -5.89 -17.85
C ASN A 56 -10.92 -6.46 -17.74
N LYS A 57 -11.24 -7.20 -16.66
CA LYS A 57 -12.61 -7.64 -16.36
C LYS A 57 -13.55 -6.45 -16.23
N TYR A 58 -13.17 -5.43 -15.45
CA TYR A 58 -13.97 -4.22 -15.32
C TYR A 58 -14.14 -3.47 -16.63
N LYS A 59 -13.10 -3.42 -17.47
CA LYS A 59 -13.19 -2.82 -18.82
C LYS A 59 -14.02 -3.67 -19.80
N GLY A 60 -14.55 -4.82 -19.38
CA GLY A 60 -15.42 -5.69 -20.18
C GLY A 60 -14.66 -6.59 -21.14
N HIS A 61 -13.47 -7.05 -20.77
CA HIS A 61 -12.75 -8.10 -21.50
C HIS A 61 -13.49 -9.43 -21.34
N LYS A 62 -13.65 -10.19 -22.43
CA LYS A 62 -14.42 -11.45 -22.43
C LYS A 62 -13.75 -12.53 -21.57
N ASN A 63 -12.42 -12.63 -21.66
CA ASN A 63 -11.63 -13.66 -20.99
C ASN A 63 -10.57 -13.00 -20.09
N PRO A 64 -10.91 -12.40 -18.94
CA PRO A 64 -9.94 -11.73 -18.07
C PRO A 64 -8.95 -12.71 -17.41
N GLU A 65 -9.31 -13.98 -17.31
CA GLU A 65 -8.50 -15.03 -16.69
C GLU A 65 -7.19 -15.31 -17.46
N THR A 66 -7.13 -14.95 -18.74
CA THR A 66 -5.91 -15.10 -19.56
C THR A 66 -4.76 -14.24 -19.04
N TYR A 67 -5.05 -13.22 -18.24
CA TYR A 67 -4.05 -12.29 -17.67
C TYR A 67 -3.47 -12.75 -16.32
N LYS A 68 -3.83 -13.95 -15.83
CA LYS A 68 -3.33 -14.47 -14.54
C LYS A 68 -1.81 -14.65 -14.51
N VAL A 69 -1.22 -15.02 -15.65
CA VAL A 69 0.23 -15.17 -15.77
C VAL A 69 0.91 -13.80 -15.62
N GLU A 70 0.36 -12.76 -16.24
CA GLU A 70 0.83 -11.39 -16.09
C GLU A 70 0.63 -10.86 -14.67
N ASP A 71 -0.49 -11.16 -14.00
CA ASP A 71 -0.71 -10.82 -12.59
C ASP A 71 0.37 -11.42 -11.68
N PHE A 72 0.75 -12.68 -11.94
CA PHE A 72 1.85 -13.32 -11.23
C PHE A 72 3.20 -12.64 -11.48
N LEU A 73 3.48 -12.23 -12.71
CA LEU A 73 4.73 -11.57 -13.08
C LEU A 73 4.82 -10.14 -12.51
N VAL A 74 3.73 -9.38 -12.55
CA VAL A 74 3.60 -8.08 -11.87
C VAL A 74 3.78 -8.24 -10.37
N THR A 75 3.20 -9.28 -9.78
CA THR A 75 3.36 -9.59 -8.34
C THR A 75 4.83 -9.78 -7.97
N LYS A 76 5.60 -10.52 -8.78
CA LYS A 76 7.04 -10.68 -8.55
C LYS A 76 7.80 -9.35 -8.64
N GLN A 77 7.48 -8.51 -9.62
CA GLN A 77 8.10 -7.18 -9.75
C GLN A 77 7.76 -6.28 -8.55
N ILE A 78 6.53 -6.34 -8.05
CA ILE A 78 6.12 -5.59 -6.84
C ILE A 78 6.86 -6.11 -5.61
N GLN A 79 7.06 -7.43 -5.47
CA GLN A 79 7.86 -7.99 -4.38
C GLN A 79 9.31 -7.51 -4.42
N GLU A 80 9.94 -7.50 -5.59
CA GLU A 80 11.29 -6.96 -5.78
C GLU A 80 11.35 -5.46 -5.45
N LEU A 81 10.38 -4.68 -5.92
CA LEU A 81 10.26 -3.25 -5.60
C LEU A 81 10.10 -3.02 -4.09
N ASN A 82 9.26 -3.79 -3.42
CA ASN A 82 9.03 -3.66 -1.97
C ASN A 82 10.28 -4.04 -1.16
N TYR A 83 11.06 -5.01 -1.63
CA TYR A 83 12.35 -5.32 -1.03
C TYR A 83 13.33 -4.14 -1.17
N LYS A 84 13.35 -3.47 -2.31
CA LYS A 84 14.14 -2.24 -2.52
C LYS A 84 13.69 -1.09 -1.62
N ILE A 85 12.38 -0.88 -1.48
CA ILE A 85 11.79 0.11 -0.57
C ILE A 85 12.23 -0.17 0.88
N TYR A 86 12.17 -1.43 1.31
CA TYR A 86 12.65 -1.84 2.62
C TYR A 86 14.13 -1.48 2.83
N GLN A 87 14.99 -1.83 1.86
CA GLN A 87 16.42 -1.49 1.91
C GLN A 87 16.66 0.02 2.00
N LEU A 88 15.90 0.82 1.25
CA LEU A 88 16.01 2.28 1.29
C LEU A 88 15.58 2.85 2.64
N ASN A 89 14.45 2.43 3.18
CA ASN A 89 13.99 2.87 4.50
C ASN A 89 15.00 2.46 5.60
N SER A 90 15.57 1.26 5.55
CA SER A 90 16.62 0.84 6.48
C SER A 90 17.84 1.76 6.43
N LYS A 91 18.28 2.19 5.24
CA LYS A 91 19.39 3.16 5.11
C LYS A 91 19.04 4.54 5.68
N LEU A 92 17.76 4.90 5.69
CA LEU A 92 17.25 6.15 6.28
C LEU A 92 16.94 6.01 7.78
N ASN A 93 17.26 4.87 8.40
CA ASN A 93 16.89 4.54 9.78
C ASN A 93 15.37 4.62 10.04
N LYS A 94 14.56 4.33 9.03
CA LYS A 94 13.09 4.33 9.13
C LYS A 94 12.55 2.91 9.13
N THR A 95 11.48 2.69 9.89
CA THR A 95 10.70 1.45 9.78
C THR A 95 9.97 1.41 8.43
N SER A 96 9.52 0.25 7.94
CA SER A 96 8.79 0.17 6.65
C SER A 96 7.31 -0.11 6.87
N VAL A 97 6.44 0.69 6.24
CA VAL A 97 4.99 0.45 6.27
C VAL A 97 4.63 -0.62 5.24
N LYS A 98 4.50 -1.86 5.72
CA LYS A 98 4.23 -3.05 4.89
C LYS A 98 2.74 -3.16 4.52
N VAL A 99 2.24 -2.31 3.62
CA VAL A 99 0.84 -2.40 3.13
C VAL A 99 0.59 -3.66 2.32
N SER A 100 1.64 -4.17 1.67
CA SER A 100 1.65 -5.43 0.90
C SER A 100 1.19 -6.65 1.72
N LYS A 101 1.37 -6.62 3.06
CA LYS A 101 0.96 -7.70 3.99
C LYS A 101 -0.54 -8.03 3.91
N TYR A 102 -1.37 -7.07 3.52
CA TYR A 102 -2.81 -7.28 3.42
C TYR A 102 -3.21 -8.11 2.19
N PHE A 103 -2.34 -8.18 1.20
CA PHE A 103 -2.59 -8.87 -0.06
C PHE A 103 -1.95 -10.27 -0.10
N PHE A 104 -0.78 -10.43 0.54
CA PHE A 104 -0.02 -11.70 0.54
C PHE A 104 -0.38 -12.66 1.68
N ARG A 105 -1.43 -12.39 2.45
CA ARG A 105 -1.88 -13.30 3.51
C ARG A 105 -2.44 -14.59 2.91
N GLY A 106 -1.55 -15.54 2.67
CA GLY A 106 -1.88 -16.94 2.43
C GLY A 106 -2.72 -17.44 3.60
N ARG A 107 -3.99 -17.77 3.33
CA ARG A 107 -4.91 -18.27 4.34
C ARG A 107 -4.51 -19.70 4.70
N LYS A 108 -3.67 -19.88 5.72
CA LYS A 108 -3.58 -21.19 6.39
C LYS A 108 -4.93 -21.44 7.06
N ARG A 109 -5.77 -22.28 6.44
CA ARG A 109 -7.01 -22.77 7.05
C ARG A 109 -6.62 -23.61 8.28
N ARG A 110 -6.77 -23.05 9.48
CA ARG A 110 -6.78 -23.87 10.70
C ARG A 110 -8.14 -24.59 10.74
N LYS A 111 -8.13 -25.93 10.69
CA LYS A 111 -9.34 -26.75 10.82
C LYS A 111 -10.04 -26.39 12.15
N GLY A 112 -11.37 -26.22 12.12
CA GLY A 112 -12.20 -26.14 13.31
C GLY A 112 -12.56 -24.75 13.87
N GLN A 113 -12.04 -23.64 13.35
CA GLN A 113 -12.48 -22.30 13.76
C GLN A 113 -13.19 -21.55 12.64
N ILE A 114 -14.46 -21.21 12.83
CA ILE A 114 -15.18 -20.22 12.02
C ILE A 114 -14.57 -18.85 12.34
N ARG A 115 -13.46 -18.50 11.69
CA ARG A 115 -12.97 -17.12 11.73
C ARG A 115 -13.83 -16.29 10.80
N LYS A 116 -14.53 -15.28 11.34
CA LYS A 116 -15.12 -14.18 10.57
C LYS A 116 -13.98 -13.49 9.80
N SER A 117 -13.74 -13.90 8.56
CA SER A 117 -12.67 -13.33 7.74
C SER A 117 -13.17 -12.04 7.10
N VAL A 118 -12.56 -10.91 7.44
CA VAL A 118 -12.78 -9.65 6.73
C VAL A 118 -12.13 -9.76 5.35
N ASN A 119 -12.90 -9.55 4.29
CA ASN A 119 -12.38 -9.56 2.92
C ASN A 119 -11.64 -8.25 2.63
N LEU A 120 -10.32 -8.26 2.79
CA LEU A 120 -9.45 -7.19 2.35
C LEU A 120 -9.04 -7.47 0.90
N SER A 121 -9.68 -6.80 -0.05
CA SER A 121 -9.42 -6.98 -1.47
C SER A 121 -9.15 -5.67 -2.17
N ILE A 122 -8.43 -5.73 -3.30
CA ILE A 122 -8.43 -4.65 -4.29
C ILE A 122 -9.86 -4.33 -4.74
N ASN A 123 -10.04 -3.10 -5.19
CA ASN A 123 -11.26 -2.65 -5.82
C ASN A 123 -11.45 -3.40 -7.14
N ASN A 124 -12.55 -4.15 -7.26
CA ASN A 124 -12.86 -4.89 -8.48
C ASN A 124 -13.20 -3.99 -9.68
N LYS A 125 -13.37 -2.66 -9.46
CA LYS A 125 -13.65 -1.68 -10.52
C LYS A 125 -12.40 -1.14 -11.20
N ASP A 126 -11.22 -1.33 -10.65
CA ASP A 126 -10.00 -0.89 -11.33
C ASP A 126 -8.88 -1.91 -11.20
N GLY A 127 -8.90 -2.82 -10.23
CA GLY A 127 -7.82 -3.78 -10.06
C GLY A 127 -6.49 -3.14 -9.65
N ILE A 128 -6.51 -1.86 -9.25
CA ILE A 128 -5.31 -1.08 -8.87
C ILE A 128 -5.48 -0.54 -7.46
N HIS A 129 -6.61 0.10 -7.17
CA HIS A 129 -6.83 0.76 -5.90
C HIS A 129 -7.32 -0.24 -4.85
N PRO A 130 -7.01 -0.02 -3.57
CA PRO A 130 -7.60 -0.80 -2.49
C PRO A 130 -9.14 -0.63 -2.44
N GLY A 131 -9.87 -1.70 -2.10
CA GLY A 131 -11.28 -1.58 -1.74
C GLY A 131 -11.47 -0.81 -0.43
N ARG A 132 -12.71 -0.45 -0.07
CA ARG A 132 -13.00 0.38 1.12
C ARG A 132 -12.35 -0.12 2.41
N LEU A 133 -12.54 -1.39 2.75
CA LEU A 133 -12.01 -1.97 4.00
C LEU A 133 -10.48 -2.05 4.01
N LEU A 134 -9.89 -2.36 2.85
CA LEU A 134 -8.45 -2.39 2.68
C LEU A 134 -7.85 -0.98 2.77
N SER A 135 -8.52 0.02 2.20
CA SER A 135 -8.13 1.43 2.31
C SER A 135 -8.08 1.85 3.77
N LEU A 136 -9.13 1.55 4.55
CA LEU A 136 -9.16 1.84 5.99
C LEU A 136 -8.03 1.15 6.76
N ALA A 137 -7.72 -0.12 6.43
CA ALA A 137 -6.62 -0.84 7.07
C ALA A 137 -5.24 -0.25 6.73
N ILE A 138 -5.05 0.19 5.48
CA ILE A 138 -3.84 0.87 5.01
C ILE A 138 -3.71 2.23 5.70
N THR A 139 -4.75 3.07 5.66
CA THR A 139 -4.79 4.38 6.32
C THR A 139 -4.49 4.26 7.80
N LYS A 140 -5.11 3.30 8.51
CA LYS A 140 -4.80 3.04 9.92
C LYS A 140 -3.31 2.72 10.11
N SER A 141 -2.71 1.86 9.28
CA SER A 141 -1.28 1.54 9.39
C SER A 141 -0.38 2.74 9.16
N ILE A 142 -0.70 3.59 8.18
CA ILE A 142 0.06 4.81 7.88
C ILE A 142 -0.06 5.79 9.04
N LEU A 143 -1.28 6.05 9.55
CA LEU A 143 -1.50 6.97 10.66
C LEU A 143 -0.73 6.54 11.90
N LEU A 144 -0.84 5.27 12.31
CA LEU A 144 -0.08 4.75 13.45
C LEU A 144 1.43 4.96 13.28
N ASP A 145 1.93 4.69 12.09
CA ASP A 145 3.35 4.87 11.76
C ASP A 145 3.79 6.34 11.80
N THR A 146 2.98 7.25 11.25
CA THR A 146 3.20 8.70 11.35
C THR A 146 3.18 9.17 12.81
N TYR A 147 2.26 8.66 13.62
CA TYR A 147 2.21 9.00 15.05
C TYR A 147 3.48 8.58 15.78
N ILE A 148 3.98 7.37 15.52
CA ILE A 148 5.20 6.86 16.15
C ILE A 148 6.41 7.67 15.70
N GLU A 149 6.57 7.89 14.39
CA GLU A 149 7.78 8.51 13.82
C GLU A 149 7.83 10.02 14.03
N CYS A 150 6.68 10.72 14.00
CA CYS A 150 6.65 12.19 14.11
C CYS A 150 6.40 12.69 15.53
N PHE A 151 5.72 11.91 16.38
CA PHE A 151 5.34 12.35 17.73
C PHE A 151 5.99 11.53 18.85
N ASN A 152 6.90 10.60 18.52
CA ASN A 152 7.59 9.72 19.48
C ASN A 152 6.63 9.03 20.48
N ILE A 153 5.41 8.72 20.03
CA ILE A 153 4.43 8.02 20.86
C ILE A 153 4.89 6.57 20.98
N ASP A 154 5.18 6.16 22.21
CA ASP A 154 5.58 4.79 22.51
C ASP A 154 4.46 3.83 22.07
N GLN A 155 4.80 2.70 21.44
CA GLN A 155 3.80 1.79 20.84
C GLN A 155 2.83 1.18 21.88
N LYS A 156 3.15 1.32 23.16
CA LYS A 156 2.35 0.88 24.31
C LYS A 156 1.34 1.93 24.80
N SER A 157 1.47 3.18 24.36
CA SER A 157 0.54 4.26 24.72
C SER A 157 -0.76 4.07 23.95
N GLU A 158 -1.87 3.84 24.63
CA GLU A 158 -3.19 3.83 24.02
C GLU A 158 -3.40 5.16 23.26
N LEU A 159 -3.57 5.09 21.94
CA LEU A 159 -3.84 6.22 21.03
C LEU A 159 -5.14 7.00 21.33
N LEU A 160 -5.81 6.67 22.43
CA LEU A 160 -7.06 7.28 22.92
C LEU A 160 -6.90 7.95 24.28
N GLN A 161 -5.69 8.31 24.70
CA GLN A 161 -5.55 9.31 25.74
C GLN A 161 -5.67 10.70 25.10
N ILE A 162 -6.88 11.23 25.04
CA ILE A 162 -7.07 12.68 24.95
C ILE A 162 -6.39 13.23 26.21
N ARG A 163 -5.20 13.83 26.06
CA ARG A 163 -4.64 14.68 27.11
C ARG A 163 -5.52 15.91 27.16
N VAL A 164 -6.46 15.89 28.10
CA VAL A 164 -7.15 17.10 28.54
C VAL A 164 -6.26 17.69 29.61
N GLU A 165 -5.75 18.90 29.40
CA GLU A 165 -5.01 19.59 30.47
C GLU A 165 -5.98 19.91 31.61
N GLN A 166 -5.48 19.97 32.85
CA GLN A 166 -6.33 20.18 34.04
C GLN A 166 -7.18 21.46 33.89
N ASP A 167 -6.64 22.46 33.20
CA ASP A 167 -7.30 23.74 32.92
C ASP A 167 -8.50 23.57 31.98
N GLU A 168 -8.44 22.67 31.00
CA GLU A 168 -9.59 22.36 30.12
C GLU A 168 -10.69 21.60 30.87
N LEU A 169 -10.31 20.70 31.79
CA LEU A 169 -11.25 19.98 32.67
C LEU A 169 -12.02 20.94 33.59
N ASN A 170 -11.36 21.99 34.08
CA ASN A 170 -11.96 23.00 34.94
C ASN A 170 -12.96 23.92 34.21
N THR A 171 -12.98 23.92 32.87
CA THR A 171 -13.97 24.69 32.08
C THR A 171 -15.28 23.93 31.82
N LEU A 172 -15.33 22.64 32.18
CA LEU A 172 -16.47 21.75 31.95
C LEU A 172 -17.35 21.51 33.19
N PHE A 173 -16.98 22.07 34.35
CA PHE A 173 -17.73 22.00 35.60
C PHE A 173 -17.96 23.38 36.21
#